data_AF-A0A453B9M7-F1
#
_entry.id   AF-A0A453B9M7-F1
#
_cell.length_a   1.000
_cell.length_b   1.000
_cell.length_c   1.000
_cell.angle_alpha   90.00
_cell.angle_beta   90.00
_cell.angle_gamma   90.00
#
_symmetry.space_group_name_H-M   'P 1'
#
loop_
_entity.id
_entity.type
_entity.pdbx_description
1 polymer ?
#
loop_
_entity_poly.entity_id
_entity_poly.type
_entity_poly.pdbx_seq_one_letter_code
_entity_poly.pdbx_strand_id
1 'polypeptide(L)'
;MGSDRAAVKVSGTGRANAKVSHRAASTARVGFLPHGIVEPYSDMELKPLWLTRSVQSQESNQNDRCLIAIPAGINQKKSVDALMKKFLAENFTAILFHYDGKVNEWNDLPWSKSVIHIAASNQTKWWFAKRFLHPAVVSMYKYIFLWDEDLEVDNFNPRRYLNIVKSERLEISQPGLDPKLSEIHHPITVRKKTGNFHRRVSRANKDCSREGPPCSGWVEGMAPVFSKSAWQCAWHLIQNDLVHGWGIDYKFGYCAQVLYW
;
A
#
# COMPACT_ATOMS: atom_id res chain seq x y z
N MET A 1 -38.88 -40.52 -68.08
CA MET A 1 -39.78 -40.27 -66.95
C MET A 1 -39.54 -41.32 -65.89
N GLY A 2 -39.36 -40.88 -64.64
CA GLY A 2 -39.41 -41.73 -63.44
C GLY A 2 -38.08 -42.33 -62.98
N SER A 3 -37.53 -41.81 -61.87
CA SER A 3 -36.93 -42.64 -60.83
C SER A 3 -36.79 -41.83 -59.53
N ASP A 4 -37.36 -42.38 -58.46
CA ASP A 4 -37.20 -41.98 -57.06
C ASP A 4 -35.73 -41.98 -56.60
N ARG A 5 -35.38 -41.07 -55.67
CA ARG A 5 -34.83 -41.40 -54.33
C ARG A 5 -34.42 -40.19 -53.49
N ALA A 6 -34.86 -40.27 -52.22
CA ALA A 6 -34.16 -39.96 -50.96
C ALA A 6 -33.82 -38.51 -50.58
N ALA A 7 -34.48 -38.06 -49.50
CA ALA A 7 -34.14 -36.91 -48.67
C ALA A 7 -33.37 -37.34 -47.40
N VAL A 8 -32.91 -36.33 -46.63
CA VAL A 8 -32.15 -36.33 -45.35
C VAL A 8 -30.64 -36.06 -45.59
N LYS A 9 -29.93 -35.09 -44.99
CA LYS A 9 -29.98 -34.31 -43.72
C LYS A 9 -29.26 -32.96 -44.00
N VAL A 10 -29.46 -31.87 -43.26
CA VAL A 10 -28.60 -31.44 -42.13
C VAL A 10 -29.14 -30.06 -41.67
N SER A 11 -29.34 -29.86 -40.36
CA SER A 11 -28.75 -28.74 -39.59
C SER A 11 -29.46 -28.57 -38.26
N GLY A 12 -28.73 -28.72 -37.16
CA GLY A 12 -29.21 -28.41 -35.83
C GLY A 12 -28.12 -28.65 -34.80
N THR A 13 -27.28 -27.64 -34.58
CA THR A 13 -26.37 -27.60 -33.43
C THR A 13 -26.49 -26.23 -32.78
N GLY A 14 -26.58 -26.28 -31.45
CA GLY A 14 -27.20 -25.26 -30.61
C GLY A 14 -26.41 -23.96 -30.48
N ARG A 15 -27.18 -22.90 -30.24
CA ARG A 15 -26.69 -21.56 -29.97
C ARG A 15 -26.39 -21.46 -28.47
N ALA A 16 -25.12 -21.57 -28.09
CA ALA A 16 -24.67 -21.22 -26.75
C ALA A 16 -24.71 -19.69 -26.60
N ASN A 17 -25.62 -19.18 -25.77
CA ASN A 17 -25.63 -17.78 -25.36
C ASN A 17 -24.40 -17.49 -24.49
N ALA A 18 -23.38 -16.88 -25.09
CA ALA A 18 -22.30 -16.26 -24.34
C ALA A 18 -22.86 -15.02 -23.62
N LYS A 19 -23.05 -15.13 -22.30
CA LYS A 19 -23.31 -13.96 -21.44
C LYS A 19 -22.05 -13.10 -21.45
N VAL A 20 -22.11 -11.96 -22.15
CA VAL A 20 -21.12 -10.90 -22.04
C VAL A 20 -21.30 -10.25 -20.66
N SER A 21 -20.32 -10.45 -19.79
CA SER A 21 -20.23 -9.74 -18.51
C SER A 21 -19.93 -8.27 -18.80
N HIS A 22 -20.88 -7.39 -18.49
CA HIS A 22 -20.70 -5.95 -18.55
C HIS A 22 -19.70 -5.52 -17.47
N ARG A 23 -18.43 -5.30 -17.83
CA ARG A 23 -17.46 -4.59 -16.99
C ARG A 23 -17.87 -3.12 -16.90
N ALA A 24 -18.53 -2.76 -15.80
CA ALA A 24 -18.74 -1.38 -15.41
C ALA A 24 -17.51 -0.86 -14.64
N ALA A 25 -16.55 -0.31 -15.40
CA ALA A 25 -15.71 0.78 -14.92
C ALA A 25 -15.67 1.78 -16.07
N SER A 26 -16.16 2.99 -15.84
CA SER A 26 -16.10 4.08 -16.81
C SER A 26 -14.63 4.32 -17.17
N THR A 27 -14.17 3.75 -18.27
CA THR A 27 -12.84 4.01 -18.81
C THR A 27 -12.85 5.43 -19.34
N ALA A 28 -12.42 6.37 -18.50
CA ALA A 28 -12.13 7.72 -18.93
C ALA A 28 -11.24 7.64 -20.17
N ARG A 29 -11.61 8.33 -21.25
CA ARG A 29 -10.75 8.40 -22.45
C ARG A 29 -9.43 9.02 -22.03
N VAL A 30 -8.35 8.25 -22.10
CA VAL A 30 -6.99 8.76 -21.94
C VAL A 30 -6.55 9.27 -23.30
N GLY A 31 -6.77 10.57 -23.54
CA GLY A 31 -6.45 11.23 -24.80
C GLY A 31 -7.08 10.51 -26.00
N PHE A 32 -6.23 10.10 -26.95
CA PHE A 32 -6.62 9.47 -28.21
C PHE A 32 -6.61 7.93 -28.17
N LEU A 33 -6.43 7.30 -27.01
CA LEU A 33 -6.41 5.83 -26.92
C LEU A 33 -7.81 5.24 -27.17
N PRO A 34 -7.93 4.21 -28.04
CA PRO A 34 -9.16 3.47 -28.23
C PRO A 34 -9.73 2.89 -26.92
N HIS A 35 -11.05 2.76 -26.87
CA HIS A 35 -11.71 2.05 -25.77
C HIS A 35 -11.25 0.59 -25.74
N GLY A 36 -10.95 0.09 -24.54
CA GLY A 36 -10.58 -1.32 -24.32
C GLY A 36 -9.09 -1.64 -24.35
N ILE A 37 -8.21 -0.69 -24.68
CA ILE A 37 -6.74 -0.87 -24.57
C ILE A 37 -6.11 -0.11 -23.39
N VAL A 38 -6.89 0.76 -22.74
CA VAL A 38 -6.41 1.59 -21.63
C VAL A 38 -6.32 0.73 -20.37
N GLU A 39 -5.12 0.61 -19.82
CA GLU A 39 -4.88 0.10 -18.48
C GLU A 39 -4.94 1.28 -17.48
N PRO A 40 -5.96 1.37 -16.61
CA PRO A 40 -6.17 2.52 -15.75
C PRO A 40 -5.16 2.66 -14.59
N TYR A 41 -4.45 1.59 -14.22
CA TYR A 41 -3.58 1.58 -13.06
C TYR A 41 -2.22 0.93 -13.37
N SER A 42 -1.18 1.37 -12.67
CA SER A 42 0.07 0.61 -12.57
C SER A 42 -0.01 -0.34 -11.37
N ASP A 43 0.73 -1.44 -11.44
CA ASP A 43 0.97 -2.35 -10.33
C ASP A 43 2.47 -2.56 -10.10
N MET A 44 2.79 -3.13 -8.93
CA MET A 44 4.16 -3.53 -8.55
C MET A 44 4.33 -5.05 -8.63
N GLU A 45 3.60 -5.73 -9.52
CA GLU A 45 3.70 -7.18 -9.68
C GLU A 45 4.92 -7.55 -10.55
N LEU A 46 5.80 -8.40 -10.01
CA LEU A 46 6.94 -8.92 -10.75
C LEU A 46 6.47 -9.93 -11.82
N LYS A 47 6.77 -9.65 -13.08
CA LYS A 47 6.42 -10.51 -14.22
C LYS A 47 7.64 -11.27 -14.75
N PRO A 48 7.59 -12.60 -14.90
CA PRO A 48 8.70 -13.36 -15.49
C PRO A 48 8.93 -12.99 -16.96
N LEU A 49 10.20 -12.90 -17.36
CA LEU A 49 10.61 -12.41 -18.69
C LEU A 49 10.15 -13.30 -19.86
N TRP A 50 9.92 -14.59 -19.63
CA TRP A 50 9.60 -15.58 -20.67
C TRP A 50 8.16 -16.11 -20.61
N LEU A 51 7.30 -15.55 -19.75
CA LEU A 51 5.88 -15.91 -19.72
C LEU A 51 5.11 -15.04 -20.73
N THR A 52 4.80 -15.63 -21.88
CA THR A 52 3.98 -15.04 -22.95
C THR A 52 2.47 -15.15 -22.70
N ARG A 53 2.05 -15.85 -21.65
CA ARG A 53 0.65 -15.87 -21.22
C ARG A 53 0.45 -14.88 -20.09
N SER A 54 -0.51 -13.98 -20.27
CA SER A 54 -1.22 -13.39 -19.15
C SER A 54 -1.80 -14.56 -18.35
N VAL A 55 -1.09 -14.99 -17.31
CA VAL A 55 -1.76 -15.72 -16.24
C VAL A 55 -2.91 -14.81 -15.88
N GLN A 56 -4.14 -15.27 -16.09
CA GLN A 56 -5.30 -14.63 -15.49
C GLN A 56 -4.94 -14.57 -14.03
N SER A 57 -4.50 -13.40 -13.57
CA SER A 57 -4.33 -13.16 -12.16
C SER A 57 -5.69 -13.53 -11.61
N GLN A 58 -5.71 -14.55 -10.74
CA GLN A 58 -6.88 -14.83 -9.93
C GLN A 58 -7.40 -13.46 -9.52
N GLU A 59 -8.68 -13.19 -9.81
CA GLU A 59 -9.37 -11.96 -9.40
C GLU A 59 -9.43 -11.96 -7.86
N SER A 60 -8.27 -11.87 -7.23
CA SER A 60 -8.09 -11.39 -5.88
C SER A 60 -8.82 -10.08 -5.87
N ASN A 61 -9.72 -9.91 -4.90
CA ASN A 61 -10.45 -8.66 -4.69
C ASN A 61 -9.44 -7.51 -4.74
N GLN A 62 -9.32 -6.85 -5.91
CA GLN A 62 -8.33 -5.80 -6.12
C GLN A 62 -8.55 -4.65 -5.13
N ASN A 63 -9.74 -4.60 -4.54
CA ASN A 63 -10.24 -3.60 -3.61
C ASN A 63 -9.59 -3.58 -2.22
N ASP A 64 -8.70 -4.53 -1.87
CA ASP A 64 -8.06 -4.56 -0.54
C ASP A 64 -6.53 -4.68 -0.55
N ARG A 65 -5.89 -4.42 -1.70
CA ARG A 65 -4.42 -4.45 -1.83
C ARG A 65 -3.75 -3.39 -0.94
N CYS A 66 -2.69 -3.80 -0.25
CA CYS A 66 -1.88 -2.93 0.61
C CYS A 66 -0.42 -2.97 0.16
N LEU A 67 0.24 -1.82 0.21
CA LEU A 67 1.65 -1.65 -0.11
C LEU A 67 2.41 -1.32 1.18
N ILE A 68 3.57 -1.95 1.38
CA ILE A 68 4.55 -1.52 2.36
C ILE A 68 5.85 -1.13 1.68
N ALA A 69 6.40 0.02 2.06
CA ALA A 69 7.71 0.47 1.64
C ALA A 69 8.58 0.76 2.87
N ILE A 70 9.78 0.16 2.88
CA ILE A 70 10.70 0.20 4.02
C ILE A 70 12.05 0.75 3.53
N PRO A 71 12.55 1.91 4.00
CA PRO A 71 13.99 2.21 3.97
C PRO A 71 14.76 1.04 4.57
N ALA A 72 15.78 0.52 3.90
CA ALA A 72 16.49 -0.65 4.36
C ALA A 72 17.99 -0.48 4.15
N GLY A 73 18.75 -0.66 5.23
CA GLY A 73 20.19 -0.86 5.18
C GLY A 73 20.53 -2.25 5.70
N ILE A 74 21.66 -2.80 5.27
CA ILE A 74 22.04 -4.17 5.61
C ILE A 74 22.20 -4.37 7.12
N ASN A 75 22.59 -3.33 7.85
CA ASN A 75 22.75 -3.40 9.29
C ASN A 75 21.42 -3.68 10.01
N GLN A 76 20.28 -3.38 9.37
CA GLN A 76 18.93 -3.57 9.90
C GLN A 76 18.25 -4.81 9.30
N LYS A 77 18.97 -5.64 8.54
CA LYS A 77 18.44 -6.82 7.84
C LYS A 77 17.64 -7.76 8.74
N LYS A 78 18.09 -7.98 9.98
CA LYS A 78 17.37 -8.86 10.93
C LYS A 78 15.99 -8.30 11.30
N SER A 79 15.90 -7.00 11.56
CA SER A 79 14.65 -6.32 11.86
C SER A 79 13.70 -6.32 10.65
N VAL A 80 14.23 -5.98 9.47
CA VAL A 80 13.47 -6.02 8.22
C VAL A 80 12.99 -7.44 7.90
N ASP A 81 13.79 -8.48 8.12
CA ASP A 81 13.34 -9.87 7.94
C ASP A 81 12.14 -10.22 8.85
N ALA A 82 12.15 -9.79 10.11
CA ALA A 82 11.02 -9.98 11.02
C ALA A 82 9.76 -9.23 10.56
N LEU A 83 9.91 -8.00 10.08
CA LEU A 83 8.85 -7.20 9.45
C LEU A 83 8.26 -7.95 8.23
N MET A 84 9.12 -8.30 7.28
CA MET A 84 8.71 -8.89 6.00
C MET A 84 7.98 -10.22 6.17
N LYS A 85 8.42 -11.07 7.09
CA LYS A 85 7.73 -12.32 7.43
C LYS A 85 6.27 -12.10 7.86
N LYS A 86 5.98 -11.01 8.60
CA LYS A 86 4.61 -10.68 9.04
C LYS A 86 3.78 -10.07 7.93
N PHE A 87 4.32 -9.12 7.17
CA PHE A 87 3.58 -8.42 6.12
C PHE A 87 3.28 -9.31 4.91
N LEU A 88 4.25 -10.12 4.47
CA LEU A 88 4.06 -11.02 3.33
C LEU A 88 3.07 -12.14 3.63
N ALA A 89 2.99 -12.61 4.88
CA ALA A 89 1.97 -13.57 5.31
C ALA A 89 0.53 -13.03 5.18
N GLU A 90 0.36 -11.71 5.11
CA GLU A 90 -0.91 -11.03 4.92
C GLU A 90 -1.08 -10.47 3.49
N ASN A 91 -0.31 -10.99 2.52
CA ASN A 91 -0.36 -10.66 1.09
C ASN A 91 -0.10 -9.18 0.75
N PHE A 92 0.76 -8.52 1.52
CA PHE A 92 1.20 -7.17 1.16
C PHE A 92 2.14 -7.21 -0.05
N THR A 93 1.99 -6.23 -0.95
CA THR A 93 3.07 -5.89 -1.87
C THR A 93 4.13 -5.13 -1.11
N ALA A 94 5.40 -5.42 -1.36
CA ALA A 94 6.49 -4.82 -0.61
C ALA A 94 7.59 -4.25 -1.50
N ILE A 95 8.13 -3.12 -1.06
CA ILE A 95 9.26 -2.43 -1.67
C ILE A 95 10.30 -2.16 -0.59
N LEU A 96 11.55 -2.52 -0.86
CA LEU A 96 12.69 -2.14 -0.05
C LEU A 96 13.45 -0.99 -0.73
N PHE A 97 13.66 0.09 0.01
CA PHE A 97 14.43 1.26 -0.39
C PHE A 97 15.84 1.19 0.17
N HIS A 98 16.77 0.66 -0.63
CA HIS A 98 18.17 0.44 -0.24
C HIS A 98 18.95 1.75 -0.27
N TYR A 99 19.05 2.40 0.90
CA TYR A 99 19.80 3.64 1.05
C TYR A 99 21.33 3.41 1.11
N ASP A 100 21.77 2.17 1.29
CA ASP A 100 23.19 1.80 1.30
C ASP A 100 23.67 1.16 -0.03
N GLY A 101 22.75 0.90 -0.96
CA GLY A 101 23.03 0.28 -2.25
C GLY A 101 23.29 -1.24 -2.20
N LYS A 102 23.17 -1.89 -1.04
CA LYS A 102 23.60 -3.28 -0.82
C LYS A 102 22.53 -4.33 -1.17
N VAL A 103 21.93 -4.22 -2.35
CA VAL A 103 20.79 -5.07 -2.76
C VAL A 103 21.10 -6.57 -2.74
N ASN A 104 22.26 -6.98 -3.27
CA ASN A 104 22.61 -8.39 -3.42
C ASN A 104 22.80 -9.12 -2.09
N GLU A 105 23.10 -8.39 -1.01
CA GLU A 105 23.32 -8.93 0.33
C GLU A 105 22.01 -9.42 0.99
N TRP A 106 20.85 -9.23 0.34
CA TRP A 106 19.54 -9.71 0.78
C TRP A 106 19.10 -11.04 0.12
N ASN A 107 19.84 -11.52 -0.88
CA ASN A 107 19.45 -12.66 -1.72
C ASN A 107 19.39 -14.02 -0.98
N ASP A 108 19.98 -14.11 0.20
CA ASP A 108 19.90 -15.26 1.11
C ASP A 108 18.56 -15.36 1.84
N LEU A 109 17.77 -14.27 1.89
CA LEU A 109 16.41 -14.31 2.43
C LEU A 109 15.44 -14.85 1.37
N PRO A 110 14.68 -15.93 1.64
CA PRO A 110 13.82 -16.57 0.63
C PRO A 110 12.79 -15.64 -0.02
N TRP A 111 12.28 -14.68 0.75
CA TRP A 111 11.29 -13.71 0.28
C TRP A 111 11.87 -12.57 -0.55
N SER A 112 13.20 -12.37 -0.57
CA SER A 112 13.81 -11.22 -1.26
C SER A 112 13.49 -11.20 -2.75
N LYS A 113 13.39 -12.37 -3.39
CA LYS A 113 13.06 -12.46 -4.82
C LYS A 113 11.59 -12.16 -5.14
N SER A 114 10.72 -12.09 -4.14
CA SER A 114 9.28 -11.81 -4.30
C SER A 114 8.90 -10.35 -4.04
N VAL A 115 9.87 -9.48 -3.78
CA VAL A 115 9.64 -8.07 -3.45
C VAL A 115 10.43 -7.16 -4.38
N ILE A 116 10.05 -5.89 -4.46
CA ILE A 116 10.78 -4.91 -5.27
C ILE A 116 11.93 -4.33 -4.46
N HIS A 117 13.09 -4.23 -5.08
CA HIS A 117 14.26 -3.56 -4.52
C HIS A 117 14.54 -2.30 -5.34
N ILE A 118 14.60 -1.14 -4.69
CA ILE A 118 15.00 0.13 -5.31
C ILE A 118 16.20 0.66 -4.54
N ALA A 119 17.30 0.95 -5.22
CA ALA A 119 18.54 1.40 -4.61
C ALA A 119 18.90 2.82 -5.05
N ALA A 120 19.22 3.66 -4.07
CA ALA A 120 19.80 4.97 -4.28
C ALA A 120 20.60 5.33 -3.03
N SER A 121 21.93 5.40 -3.17
CA SER A 121 22.83 5.58 -2.03
C SER A 121 22.62 6.92 -1.34
N ASN A 122 22.68 6.90 0.00
CA ASN A 122 22.56 8.07 0.88
C ASN A 122 21.26 8.86 0.70
N GLN A 123 20.17 8.19 0.34
CA GLN A 123 18.84 8.80 0.23
C GLN A 123 17.93 8.36 1.38
N THR A 124 17.06 9.25 1.83
CA THR A 124 16.15 8.98 2.95
C THR A 124 14.83 8.35 2.51
N LYS A 125 14.08 7.80 3.47
CA LYS A 125 12.71 7.30 3.26
C LYS A 125 11.84 8.23 2.42
N TRP A 126 11.81 9.51 2.77
CA TRP A 126 10.95 10.51 2.11
C TRP A 126 11.45 10.86 0.71
N TRP A 127 12.76 10.84 0.48
CA TRP A 127 13.33 11.01 -0.85
C TRP A 127 12.86 9.90 -1.80
N PHE A 128 12.92 8.64 -1.36
CA PHE A 128 12.43 7.49 -2.13
C PHE A 128 10.92 7.57 -2.34
N ALA A 129 10.15 7.81 -1.27
CA ALA A 129 8.70 7.90 -1.35
C ALA A 129 8.24 8.98 -2.34
N LYS A 130 8.91 10.15 -2.36
CA LYS A 130 8.62 11.21 -3.32
C LYS A 130 8.79 10.77 -4.77
N ARG A 131 9.78 9.94 -5.08
CA ARG A 131 10.17 9.59 -6.45
C ARG A 131 9.54 8.31 -6.96
N PHE A 132 9.33 7.32 -6.10
CA PHE A 132 8.89 5.98 -6.51
C PHE A 132 7.46 5.63 -6.10
N LEU A 133 6.86 6.41 -5.19
CA LEU A 133 5.48 6.20 -4.75
C LEU A 133 4.56 7.31 -5.25
N HIS A 134 4.72 7.72 -6.50
CA HIS A 134 3.84 8.71 -7.12
C HIS A 134 2.37 8.23 -7.05
N PRO A 135 1.38 9.09 -6.75
CA PRO A 135 0.00 8.64 -6.53
C PRO A 135 -0.62 7.87 -7.69
N ALA A 136 -0.24 8.18 -8.93
CA ALA A 136 -0.66 7.42 -10.11
C ALA A 136 -0.09 5.99 -10.14
N VAL A 137 1.16 5.81 -9.69
CA VAL A 137 1.86 4.52 -9.67
C VAL A 137 1.28 3.59 -8.60
N VAL A 138 0.95 4.14 -7.42
CA VAL A 138 0.42 3.36 -6.29
C VAL A 138 -1.11 3.40 -6.20
N SER A 139 -1.78 3.86 -7.25
CA SER A 139 -3.23 4.11 -7.26
C SER A 139 -4.09 2.85 -7.09
N MET A 140 -3.55 1.66 -7.31
CA MET A 140 -4.28 0.41 -7.04
C MET A 140 -4.32 0.02 -5.54
N TYR A 141 -3.43 0.58 -4.71
CA TYR A 141 -3.30 0.21 -3.31
C TYR A 141 -4.21 1.06 -2.43
N LYS A 142 -4.97 0.41 -1.56
CA LYS A 142 -5.92 1.08 -0.66
C LYS A 142 -5.24 1.72 0.53
N TYR A 143 -4.20 1.05 1.03
CA TYR A 143 -3.35 1.55 2.11
C TYR A 143 -1.88 1.43 1.73
N ILE A 144 -1.12 2.46 2.07
CA ILE A 144 0.32 2.60 1.79
C ILE A 144 1.02 2.81 3.14
N PHE A 145 1.88 1.86 3.49
CA PHE A 145 2.66 1.85 4.71
C PHE A 145 4.06 2.37 4.37
N LEU A 146 4.50 3.44 5.03
CA LEU A 146 5.87 3.90 5.01
C LEU A 146 6.47 3.62 6.38
N TRP A 147 7.42 2.70 6.46
CA TRP A 147 7.75 2.06 7.73
C TRP A 147 9.25 2.01 7.97
N ASP A 148 9.73 2.60 9.07
CA ASP A 148 11.16 2.57 9.44
C ASP A 148 11.63 1.17 9.84
N GLU A 149 12.84 0.84 9.42
CA GLU A 149 13.41 -0.50 9.53
C GLU A 149 13.75 -0.97 10.95
N ASP A 150 13.82 -0.05 11.91
CA ASP A 150 14.25 -0.28 13.28
C ASP A 150 13.09 -0.42 14.28
N LEU A 151 11.85 -0.52 13.78
CA LEU A 151 10.67 -0.72 14.62
C LEU A 151 10.42 -2.20 14.93
N GLU A 152 10.39 -2.51 16.22
CA GLU A 152 10.05 -3.85 16.72
C GLU A 152 8.62 -4.27 16.40
N VAL A 153 8.45 -5.55 16.04
CA VAL A 153 7.17 -6.08 15.54
C VAL A 153 6.65 -7.32 16.27
N ASP A 154 7.26 -7.75 17.36
CA ASP A 154 6.84 -8.94 18.12
C ASP A 154 5.33 -8.94 18.41
N ASN A 155 4.86 -7.80 18.94
CA ASN A 155 3.47 -7.58 19.33
C ASN A 155 2.58 -7.02 18.20
N PHE A 156 3.12 -6.84 16.99
CA PHE A 156 2.39 -6.31 15.85
C PHE A 156 1.79 -7.42 14.98
N ASN A 157 0.55 -7.21 14.54
CA ASN A 157 -0.16 -8.08 13.60
C ASN A 157 -0.80 -7.20 12.48
N PRO A 158 -0.31 -7.29 11.23
CA PRO A 158 -0.77 -6.41 10.14
C PRO A 158 -2.26 -6.51 9.85
N ARG A 159 -2.84 -7.72 9.87
CA ARG A 159 -4.27 -7.95 9.63
C ARG A 159 -5.15 -7.32 10.69
N ARG A 160 -4.82 -7.53 11.97
CA ARG A 160 -5.56 -6.92 13.09
C ARG A 160 -5.47 -5.39 13.02
N TYR A 161 -4.30 -4.85 12.72
CA TYR A 161 -4.11 -3.41 12.55
C TYR A 161 -5.00 -2.87 11.42
N LEU A 162 -4.95 -3.48 10.23
CA LEU A 162 -5.79 -3.09 9.10
C LEU A 162 -7.29 -3.17 9.41
N ASN A 163 -7.73 -4.18 10.17
CA ASN A 163 -9.13 -4.29 10.59
C ASN A 163 -9.58 -3.07 11.41
N ILE A 164 -8.73 -2.56 12.30
CA ILE A 164 -9.00 -1.35 13.08
C ILE A 164 -9.03 -0.11 12.17
N VAL A 165 -8.02 0.05 11.31
CA VAL A 165 -7.94 1.17 10.36
C VAL A 165 -9.20 1.25 9.49
N LYS A 166 -9.64 0.10 8.96
CA LYS A 166 -10.86 -0.01 8.14
C LYS A 166 -12.13 0.27 8.95
N SER A 167 -12.27 -0.32 10.15
CA SER A 167 -13.49 -0.17 10.96
C SER A 167 -13.68 1.26 11.46
N GLU A 168 -12.59 1.93 11.80
CA GLU A 168 -12.59 3.30 12.33
C GLU A 168 -12.43 4.37 11.22
N ARG A 169 -12.33 3.94 9.95
CA ARG A 169 -12.17 4.80 8.77
C ARG A 169 -11.02 5.80 8.92
N LEU A 170 -9.86 5.32 9.39
CA LEU A 170 -8.68 6.15 9.57
C LEU A 170 -8.00 6.39 8.22
N GLU A 171 -7.92 7.65 7.81
CA GLU A 171 -7.23 8.07 6.59
C GLU A 171 -5.71 8.09 6.76
N ILE A 172 -5.24 8.45 7.95
CA ILE A 172 -3.83 8.43 8.34
C ILE A 172 -3.74 7.83 9.74
N SER A 173 -2.87 6.84 9.91
CA SER A 173 -2.70 6.13 11.17
C SER A 173 -1.28 5.62 11.36
N GLN A 174 -0.96 5.16 12.57
CA GLN A 174 0.25 4.37 12.86
C GLN A 174 -0.06 3.33 13.93
N PRO A 175 0.68 2.22 14.00
CA PRO A 175 0.60 1.32 15.15
C PRO A 175 1.04 2.03 16.44
N GLY A 176 0.52 1.58 17.58
CA GLY A 176 1.06 1.97 18.88
C GLY A 176 2.35 1.20 19.17
N LEU A 177 3.36 1.89 19.68
CA LEU A 177 4.68 1.36 20.01
C LEU A 177 4.71 0.75 21.41
N ASP A 178 5.35 -0.40 21.56
CA ASP A 178 5.51 -1.01 22.89
C ASP A 178 6.64 -0.31 23.64
N PRO A 179 6.37 0.38 24.76
CA PRO A 179 7.39 1.16 25.46
C PRO A 179 8.51 0.31 26.09
N LYS A 180 8.37 -1.03 26.09
CA LYS A 180 9.40 -1.95 26.56
C LYS A 180 10.33 -2.44 25.45
N LEU A 181 9.89 -2.35 24.20
CA LEU A 181 10.59 -2.91 23.04
C LEU A 181 11.06 -1.82 22.07
N SER A 182 10.38 -0.68 22.02
CA SER A 182 10.65 0.40 21.07
C SER A 182 11.14 1.66 21.79
N GLU A 183 12.00 2.42 21.11
CA GLU A 183 12.30 3.78 21.53
C GLU A 183 11.06 4.67 21.35
N ILE A 184 10.77 5.50 22.36
CA ILE A 184 9.58 6.35 22.38
C ILE A 184 10.03 7.82 22.33
N HIS A 185 9.86 8.44 21.17
CA HIS A 185 10.10 9.88 21.01
C HIS A 185 8.89 10.72 21.46
N HIS A 186 7.67 10.20 21.25
CA HIS A 186 6.44 10.94 21.54
C HIS A 186 5.45 10.10 22.37
N PRO A 187 5.02 10.55 23.56
CA PRO A 187 4.13 9.77 24.44
C PRO A 187 2.79 9.34 23.82
N ILE A 188 2.32 10.04 22.79
CA ILE A 188 1.09 9.72 22.05
C ILE A 188 1.21 8.41 21.25
N THR A 189 2.41 7.97 20.89
CA THR A 189 2.64 6.74 20.12
C THR A 189 2.65 5.50 20.99
N VAL A 190 2.75 5.64 22.32
CA VAL A 190 2.80 4.53 23.26
C VAL A 190 1.51 3.71 23.20
N ARG A 191 1.66 2.41 22.92
CA ARG A 191 0.57 1.44 22.87
C ARG A 191 -0.17 1.38 24.20
N LYS A 192 -1.48 1.64 24.17
CA LYS A 192 -2.38 1.40 25.30
C LYS A 192 -3.02 0.02 25.19
N LYS A 193 -3.15 -0.67 26.33
CA LYS A 193 -3.87 -1.96 26.40
C LYS A 193 -5.39 -1.79 26.38
N THR A 194 -5.87 -0.58 26.64
CA THR A 194 -7.29 -0.25 26.71
C THR A 194 -7.75 0.38 25.39
N GLY A 195 -8.62 -0.34 24.67
CA GLY A 195 -9.22 0.11 23.40
C GLY A 195 -8.42 -0.23 22.15
N ASN A 196 -8.99 0.12 20.99
CA ASN A 196 -8.43 -0.20 19.67
C ASN A 196 -7.57 0.93 19.08
N PHE A 197 -7.82 2.18 19.48
CA PHE A 197 -7.07 3.36 19.01
C PHE A 197 -7.18 4.51 20.02
N HIS A 198 -6.31 5.51 19.90
CA HIS A 198 -6.29 6.66 20.80
C HIS A 198 -7.39 7.67 20.42
N ARG A 199 -8.50 7.69 21.18
CA ARG A 199 -9.61 8.64 20.98
C ARG A 199 -9.37 10.04 21.56
N ARG A 200 -8.59 10.12 22.63
CA ARG A 200 -8.25 11.38 23.31
C ARG A 200 -6.76 11.39 23.62
N VAL A 201 -6.12 12.51 23.31
CA VAL A 201 -4.74 12.78 23.69
C VAL A 201 -4.80 13.75 24.86
N SER A 202 -4.39 13.30 26.04
CA SER A 202 -4.22 14.20 27.19
C SER A 202 -2.82 14.79 27.10
N ARG A 203 -2.72 16.12 27.05
CA ARG A 203 -1.47 16.84 27.25
C ARG A 203 -1.49 17.36 28.68
N ALA A 204 -0.39 17.16 29.42
CA ALA A 204 -0.23 17.76 30.74
C ALA A 204 -0.55 19.26 30.66
N ASN A 205 -1.63 19.67 31.32
CA ASN A 205 -2.14 21.04 31.49
C ASN A 205 -2.88 21.74 30.32
N LYS A 206 -3.41 21.04 29.30
CA LYS A 206 -4.37 21.68 28.35
C LYS A 206 -5.52 20.74 27.96
N ASP A 207 -6.74 21.21 28.17
CA ASP A 207 -7.94 20.55 27.66
C ASP A 207 -7.99 20.76 26.13
N CYS A 208 -7.94 19.67 25.38
CA CYS A 208 -7.83 19.69 23.91
C CYS A 208 -9.22 19.94 23.31
N SER A 209 -9.64 21.20 23.25
CA SER A 209 -11.02 21.55 22.86
C SER A 209 -11.27 21.53 21.37
N ARG A 210 -10.29 21.88 20.50
CA ARG A 210 -10.31 21.72 19.03
C ARG A 210 -9.05 22.37 18.44
N GLU A 211 -8.50 21.76 17.39
CA GLU A 211 -7.51 22.29 16.42
C GLU A 211 -6.01 22.14 16.74
N GLY A 212 -5.36 21.25 15.97
CA GLY A 212 -3.90 21.19 15.77
C GLY A 212 -3.24 19.90 16.30
N PRO A 213 -2.35 19.24 15.54
CA PRO A 213 -1.52 18.17 16.07
C PRO A 213 -0.59 18.71 17.18
N PRO A 214 -0.37 18.00 18.31
CA PRO A 214 -0.86 16.66 18.65
C PRO A 214 -2.18 16.61 19.45
N CYS A 215 -2.96 17.70 19.49
CA CYS A 215 -4.26 17.76 20.20
C CYS A 215 -5.39 17.00 19.47
N SER A 216 -5.18 16.56 18.23
CA SER A 216 -6.04 15.64 17.48
C SER A 216 -5.18 14.73 16.59
N GLY A 217 -5.32 13.41 16.71
CA GLY A 217 -4.89 12.41 15.71
C GLY A 217 -3.52 12.66 15.05
N TRP A 218 -2.46 12.83 15.84
CA TRP A 218 -1.10 12.96 15.30
C TRP A 218 -0.48 11.58 15.06
N VAL A 219 0.19 11.47 13.92
CA VAL A 219 0.86 10.27 13.45
C VAL A 219 2.31 10.65 13.23
N GLU A 220 3.21 9.93 13.89
CA GLU A 220 4.65 10.16 13.78
C GLU A 220 5.16 9.75 12.41
N GLY A 221 6.25 10.38 11.99
CA GLY A 221 6.91 10.05 10.74
C GLY A 221 7.46 8.62 10.66
N MET A 222 7.54 7.84 11.75
CA MET A 222 8.24 6.55 11.78
C MET A 222 7.53 5.43 11.01
N ALA A 223 6.27 5.15 11.35
CA ALA A 223 5.44 4.14 10.68
C ALA A 223 4.07 4.68 10.24
N PRO A 224 3.99 5.80 9.48
CA PRO A 224 2.73 6.29 9.00
C PRO A 224 2.13 5.35 7.94
N VAL A 225 0.82 5.18 8.05
CA VAL A 225 -0.02 4.43 7.12
C VAL A 225 -1.05 5.39 6.57
N PHE A 226 -1.08 5.50 5.25
CA PHE A 226 -1.98 6.39 4.52
C PHE A 226 -3.00 5.57 3.77
N SER A 227 -4.26 6.02 3.75
CA SER A 227 -5.21 5.64 2.71
C SER A 227 -4.72 6.14 1.35
N LYS A 228 -5.29 5.60 0.27
CA LYS A 228 -5.05 6.09 -1.10
C LYS A 228 -5.30 7.60 -1.23
N SER A 229 -6.41 8.09 -0.69
CA SER A 229 -6.82 9.50 -0.70
C SER A 229 -5.84 10.37 0.09
N ALA A 230 -5.48 9.93 1.30
CA ALA A 230 -4.54 10.68 2.13
C ALA A 230 -3.15 10.73 1.49
N TRP A 231 -2.69 9.64 0.86
CA TRP A 231 -1.41 9.60 0.16
C TRP A 231 -1.37 10.54 -1.05
N GLN A 232 -2.46 10.64 -1.81
CA GLN A 232 -2.56 11.60 -2.91
C GLN A 232 -2.28 13.03 -2.43
N CYS A 233 -2.77 13.42 -1.26
CA CYS A 233 -2.46 14.71 -0.65
C CYS A 233 -1.04 14.75 -0.06
N ALA A 234 -0.66 13.77 0.78
CA ALA A 234 0.60 13.77 1.51
C ALA A 234 1.82 13.74 0.58
N TRP A 235 1.72 13.07 -0.57
CA TRP A 235 2.77 13.07 -1.58
C TRP A 235 3.10 14.48 -2.11
N HIS A 236 2.10 15.35 -2.22
CA HIS A 236 2.28 16.75 -2.63
C HIS A 236 2.82 17.63 -1.49
N LEU A 237 2.64 17.23 -0.22
CA LEU A 237 3.29 17.89 0.91
C LEU A 237 4.81 17.66 0.91
N ILE A 238 5.26 16.48 0.49
CA ILE A 238 6.69 16.13 0.41
C ILE A 238 7.35 16.98 -0.68
N GLN A 239 8.27 17.85 -0.28
CA GLN A 239 9.07 18.68 -1.19
C GLN A 239 10.26 17.90 -1.76
N ASN A 240 10.75 18.32 -2.93
CA ASN A 240 11.85 17.61 -3.61
C ASN A 240 13.22 17.76 -2.91
N ASP A 241 13.40 18.86 -2.18
CA ASP A 241 14.56 19.23 -1.37
C ASP A 241 14.46 18.74 0.08
N LEU A 242 13.36 18.06 0.44
CA LEU A 242 13.16 17.51 1.77
C LEU A 242 14.12 16.34 2.00
N VAL A 243 15.23 16.62 2.69
CA VAL A 243 16.26 15.60 2.94
C VAL A 243 15.75 14.58 3.95
N HIS A 244 15.31 14.95 5.15
CA HIS A 244 15.01 13.98 6.23
C HIS A 244 13.53 13.81 6.55
N GLY A 245 12.67 14.74 6.10
CA GLY A 245 11.24 14.73 6.38
C GLY A 245 10.83 15.18 7.79
N TRP A 246 11.76 15.71 8.58
CA TRP A 246 11.45 16.20 9.93
C TRP A 246 10.40 17.30 9.89
N GLY A 247 9.35 17.16 10.70
CA GLY A 247 8.26 18.12 10.79
C GLY A 247 7.12 17.91 9.79
N ILE A 248 7.25 16.99 8.82
CA ILE A 248 6.18 16.70 7.85
C ILE A 248 4.96 16.04 8.52
N ASP A 249 5.20 15.29 9.57
CA ASP A 249 4.20 14.65 10.43
C ASP A 249 3.26 15.64 11.12
N TYR A 250 3.73 16.86 11.41
CA TYR A 250 2.86 17.96 11.87
C TYR A 250 1.94 18.51 10.76
N LYS A 251 2.17 18.14 9.50
CA LYS A 251 1.37 18.56 8.34
C LYS A 251 0.45 17.47 7.82
N PHE A 252 0.62 16.20 8.22
CA PHE A 252 -0.25 15.11 7.80
C PHE A 252 -1.74 15.36 8.08
N GLY A 253 -2.07 16.09 9.16
CA GLY A 253 -3.45 16.45 9.48
C GLY A 253 -4.20 17.19 8.35
N TYR A 254 -3.49 17.94 7.49
CA TYR A 254 -4.11 18.57 6.31
C TYR A 254 -4.63 17.56 5.29
N CYS A 255 -4.06 16.36 5.27
CA CYS A 255 -4.40 15.28 4.35
C CYS A 255 -5.31 14.20 4.96
N ALA A 256 -5.74 14.37 6.21
CA ALA A 256 -6.65 13.44 6.88
C ALA A 256 -8.13 13.77 6.62
N GLN A 257 -8.43 14.76 5.78
CA GLN A 257 -9.80 15.17 5.46
C GLN A 257 -10.41 14.23 4.41
N VAL A 258 -11.57 13.66 4.74
CA VAL A 258 -12.40 12.93 3.76
C VAL A 258 -12.93 13.97 2.77
N LEU A 259 -12.41 13.94 1.53
CA LEU A 259 -13.03 14.69 0.44
C LEU A 259 -14.38 14.02 0.14
N TYR A 260 -15.47 14.62 0.63
CA TYR A 260 -16.80 14.33 0.12
C TYR A 260 -16.84 14.88 -1.31
N TRP A 261 -16.73 13.99 -2.30
CA TRP A 261 -17.10 14.27 -3.69
C TRP A 261 -18.49 13.70 -3.94
#